data_AF-A0A8K0Y6B0-F1
#
_entry.id   AF-A0A8K0Y6B0-F1
#
_cell.length_a   1.000
_cell.length_b   1.000
_cell.length_c   1.000
_cell.angle_alpha   90.00
_cell.angle_beta   90.00
_cell.angle_gamma   90.00
#
_symmetry.space_group_name_H-M   'P 1'
#
loop_
_entity.id
_entity.type
_entity.pdbx_description
1 polymer ?
#
loop_
_entity_poly.entity_id
_entity_poly.type
_entity_poly.pdbx_seq_one_letter_code
_entity_poly.pdbx_strand_id
1 'polypeptide(L)'
;MIRGRTRKEQLKMAEEFGFVDPPNAGGGCLLTDPRFAIRAKDLFRHKETPTTNDIDLLKIGRHFRFDDTTKLIVGRNKDENEMLKALALPGDTLFETKDHMGPISLLRGDDSQNNLKVSSDITFRYSDAPKGSTGTMMIQKNDTHSEIPAGAISEQDYLKFMI
;
A
#
# COMPACT_ATOMS: atom_id res chain seq x y z
N MET A 1 36.02 1.20 11.52
CA MET A 1 34.55 1.39 11.66
C MET A 1 33.86 0.57 10.58
N ILE A 2 32.98 -0.35 10.95
CA ILE A 2 32.19 -1.14 9.99
C ILE A 2 31.25 -0.18 9.24
N ARG A 3 31.13 -0.32 7.90
CA ARG A 3 30.27 0.52 7.05
C ARG A 3 29.40 -0.35 6.15
N GLY A 4 28.17 0.08 5.89
CA GLY A 4 27.21 -0.63 5.04
C GLY A 4 25.93 -1.03 5.77
N ARG A 5 24.97 -1.62 5.04
CA ARG A 5 23.66 -2.05 5.57
C ARG A 5 23.62 -3.51 6.05
N THR A 6 24.68 -4.27 5.82
CA THR A 6 24.73 -5.71 6.14
C THR A 6 25.40 -5.94 7.49
N ARG A 7 24.96 -6.99 8.21
CA ARG A 7 25.50 -7.38 9.52
C ARG A 7 26.63 -8.41 9.43
N LYS A 8 27.17 -8.66 8.23
CA LYS A 8 28.11 -9.77 7.97
C LYS A 8 29.37 -9.69 8.85
N GLU A 9 30.00 -8.52 8.90
CA GLU A 9 31.18 -8.29 9.74
C GLU A 9 30.87 -8.36 11.25
N GLN A 10 29.67 -7.92 11.65
CA GLN A 10 29.24 -7.98 13.05
C GLN A 10 29.01 -9.41 13.52
N LEU A 11 28.37 -10.24 12.68
CA LEU A 11 28.14 -11.66 12.97
C LEU A 11 29.44 -12.46 12.98
N LYS A 12 30.38 -12.15 12.08
CA LYS A 12 31.72 -12.76 12.08
C LYS A 12 32.49 -12.46 13.38
N MET A 13 32.48 -11.21 13.84
CA MET A 13 33.08 -10.86 15.13
C MET A 13 32.37 -11.56 16.30
N ALA A 14 31.05 -11.68 16.25
CA ALA A 14 30.30 -12.37 17.31
C ALA A 14 30.76 -13.83 17.45
N GLU A 15 31.00 -14.52 16.34
CA GLU A 15 31.57 -15.86 16.31
C GLU A 15 32.99 -15.91 16.90
N GLU A 16 33.87 -14.98 16.50
CA GLU A 16 35.25 -14.87 17.03
C GLU A 16 35.29 -14.63 18.55
N PHE A 17 34.32 -13.89 19.10
CA PHE A 17 34.19 -13.63 20.55
C PHE A 17 33.38 -14.69 21.31
N GLY A 18 32.91 -15.76 20.64
CA GLY A 18 32.20 -16.86 21.28
C GLY A 18 30.72 -16.59 21.62
N PHE A 19 30.08 -15.62 20.96
CA PHE A 19 28.64 -15.40 21.08
C PHE A 19 27.88 -16.42 20.22
N VAL A 20 27.14 -17.33 20.88
CA VAL A 20 26.42 -18.45 20.24
C VAL A 20 25.11 -18.01 19.56
N ASP A 21 24.44 -16.98 20.10
CA ASP A 21 23.18 -16.45 19.57
C ASP A 21 23.18 -14.91 19.68
N PRO A 22 23.95 -14.21 18.83
CA PRO A 22 23.97 -12.74 18.85
C PRO A 22 22.59 -12.22 18.45
N PRO A 23 21.99 -11.28 19.23
CA PRO A 23 20.63 -10.84 19.00
C PRO A 23 20.46 -10.30 17.58
N ASN A 24 19.28 -10.51 17.00
CA ASN A 24 18.94 -9.84 15.75
C ASN A 24 19.00 -8.32 15.94
N ALA A 25 19.34 -7.59 14.86
CA ALA A 25 19.13 -6.15 14.89
C ALA A 25 17.65 -5.91 15.22
N GLY A 26 17.39 -5.23 16.33
CA GLY A 26 16.03 -4.94 16.74
C GLY A 26 15.29 -4.26 15.59
N GLY A 27 14.07 -4.70 15.33
CA GLY A 27 13.16 -3.94 14.47
C GLY A 27 12.97 -2.58 15.13
N GLY A 28 13.47 -1.51 14.50
CA GLY A 28 13.29 -0.16 15.00
C GLY A 28 11.81 0.17 15.18
N CYS A 29 11.50 1.16 16.01
CA CYS A 29 10.13 1.66 16.12
C CYS A 29 9.63 2.09 14.73
N LEU A 30 8.44 1.65 14.30
CA LEU A 30 7.88 2.04 12.99
C LEU A 30 7.80 3.56 12.81
N LEU A 31 7.63 4.33 13.89
CA LEU A 31 7.64 5.80 13.84
C LEU A 31 9.01 6.41 13.52
N THR A 32 10.08 5.61 13.56
CA THR A 32 11.42 6.01 13.10
C THR A 32 11.64 5.74 11.61
N ASP A 33 10.75 4.97 10.95
CA ASP A 33 10.74 4.85 9.50
C ASP A 33 10.11 6.12 8.88
N PRO A 34 10.83 6.88 8.04
CA PRO A 34 10.32 8.13 7.50
C PRO A 34 9.04 7.96 6.67
N ARG A 35 8.89 6.86 5.94
CA ARG A 35 7.69 6.62 5.10
C ARG A 35 6.49 6.28 5.98
N PHE A 36 6.67 5.46 6.99
CA PHE A 36 5.61 5.18 7.96
C PHE A 36 5.22 6.45 8.73
N ALA A 37 6.19 7.26 9.16
CA ALA A 37 5.95 8.51 9.86
C ALA A 37 5.13 9.52 9.02
N ILE A 38 5.41 9.63 7.71
CA ILE A 38 4.62 10.48 6.80
C ILE A 38 3.17 9.97 6.72
N ARG A 39 2.97 8.65 6.57
CA ARG A 39 1.63 8.04 6.52
C ARG A 39 0.86 8.18 7.83
N ALA A 40 1.54 8.06 8.97
CA ALA A 40 0.95 8.27 10.29
C ALA A 40 0.55 9.74 10.48
N LYS A 41 1.42 10.68 10.09
CA LYS A 41 1.10 12.10 10.10
C LYS A 41 -0.10 12.43 9.22
N ASP A 42 -0.19 11.84 8.03
CA ASP A 42 -1.38 11.92 7.17
C ASP A 42 -2.63 11.38 7.87
N LEU A 43 -2.57 10.21 8.52
CA LEU A 43 -3.72 9.64 9.23
C LEU A 43 -4.23 10.57 10.33
N PHE A 44 -3.35 11.04 11.22
CA PHE A 44 -3.73 11.92 12.33
C PHE A 44 -4.19 13.31 11.89
N ARG A 45 -3.82 13.76 10.68
CA ARG A 45 -4.34 15.01 10.11
C ARG A 45 -5.81 14.90 9.69
N HIS A 46 -6.26 13.72 9.29
CA HIS A 46 -7.60 13.51 8.73
C HIS A 46 -8.54 12.75 9.67
N LYS A 47 -8.02 12.17 10.76
CA LYS A 47 -8.80 11.40 11.71
C LYS A 47 -8.30 11.65 13.13
N GLU A 48 -9.17 12.27 13.95
CA GLU A 48 -8.88 12.60 15.34
C GLU A 48 -8.63 11.34 16.19
N THR A 49 -9.46 10.31 16.00
CA THR A 49 -9.37 9.04 16.71
C THR A 49 -9.24 7.86 15.73
N PRO A 50 -8.01 7.55 15.26
CA PRO A 50 -7.79 6.39 14.41
C PRO A 50 -8.06 5.06 15.12
N THR A 51 -8.59 4.11 14.38
CA THR A 51 -8.80 2.72 14.85
C THR A 51 -7.55 1.89 14.64
N THR A 52 -7.47 0.72 15.26
CA THR A 52 -6.38 -0.25 15.01
C THR A 52 -6.33 -0.65 13.53
N ASN A 53 -7.48 -0.82 12.88
CA ASN A 53 -7.57 -1.11 11.44
C ASN A 53 -6.91 -0.01 10.59
N ASP A 54 -7.11 1.26 10.94
CA ASP A 54 -6.46 2.37 10.23
C ASP A 54 -4.93 2.35 10.39
N ILE A 55 -4.45 1.98 11.59
CA ILE A 55 -3.01 1.87 11.87
C ILE A 55 -2.40 0.69 11.11
N ASP A 56 -3.09 -0.45 11.06
CA ASP A 56 -2.61 -1.63 10.34
C ASP A 56 -2.53 -1.38 8.84
N LEU A 57 -3.48 -0.64 8.26
CA LEU A 57 -3.40 -0.22 6.87
C LEU A 57 -2.15 0.60 6.54
N LEU A 58 -1.59 1.38 7.46
CA LEU A 58 -0.37 2.19 7.21
C LEU A 58 0.87 1.34 6.88
N LYS A 59 0.86 0.08 7.32
CA LYS A 59 1.96 -0.87 7.14
C LYS A 59 1.97 -1.46 5.72
N ILE A 60 0.91 -1.26 4.96
CA ILE A 60 0.62 -1.99 3.72
C ILE A 60 0.73 -1.06 2.53
N GLY A 61 1.35 -1.54 1.45
CA GLY A 61 1.15 -0.93 0.14
C GLY A 61 1.74 0.46 -0.06
N ARG A 62 1.25 1.09 -1.14
CA ARG A 62 1.48 2.47 -1.56
C ARG A 62 0.22 3.27 -1.24
N HIS A 63 0.37 4.44 -0.63
CA HIS A 63 -0.76 5.26 -0.22
C HIS A 63 -0.93 6.45 -1.15
N PHE A 64 -2.19 6.73 -1.49
CA PHE A 64 -2.59 7.90 -2.25
C PHE A 64 -3.74 8.59 -1.52
N ARG A 65 -3.64 9.90 -1.34
CA ARG A 65 -4.68 10.76 -0.77
C ARG A 65 -5.29 11.57 -1.89
N PHE A 66 -6.57 11.37 -2.17
CA PHE A 66 -7.25 12.14 -3.22
C PHE A 66 -7.82 13.46 -2.68
N ASP A 67 -8.35 13.39 -1.47
CA ASP A 67 -8.98 14.50 -0.75
C ASP A 67 -8.95 14.21 0.77
N ASP A 68 -9.56 15.09 1.58
CA ASP A 68 -9.54 14.99 3.05
C ASP A 68 -10.17 13.69 3.58
N THR A 69 -11.04 13.04 2.80
CA THR A 69 -11.82 11.87 3.23
C THR A 69 -11.45 10.59 2.50
N THR A 70 -10.75 10.69 1.36
CA THR A 70 -10.56 9.56 0.44
C THR A 70 -9.11 9.12 0.36
N LYS A 71 -8.86 7.83 0.63
CA LYS A 71 -7.55 7.18 0.52
C LYS A 71 -7.61 5.97 -0.39
N LEU A 72 -6.63 5.82 -1.27
CA LEU A 72 -6.34 4.57 -1.96
C LEU A 72 -5.07 3.94 -1.39
N ILE A 73 -5.08 2.63 -1.18
CA ILE A 73 -3.91 1.84 -0.80
C ILE A 73 -3.72 0.72 -1.82
N VAL A 74 -2.57 0.67 -2.48
CA VAL A 74 -2.25 -0.33 -3.51
C VAL A 74 -1.22 -1.32 -2.97
N GLY A 75 -1.57 -2.60 -2.94
CA GLY A 75 -0.67 -3.68 -2.51
C GLY A 75 0.61 -3.77 -3.36
N ARG A 76 1.69 -4.27 -2.78
CA ARG A 76 2.98 -4.46 -3.47
C ARG A 76 3.27 -5.92 -3.82
N ASN A 77 2.63 -6.85 -3.15
CA ASN A 77 2.84 -8.29 -3.27
C ASN A 77 1.59 -9.05 -2.81
N LYS A 78 1.60 -10.37 -2.95
CA LYS A 78 0.48 -11.24 -2.61
C LYS A 78 0.07 -11.13 -1.14
N ASP A 79 1.04 -11.09 -0.21
CA ASP A 79 0.74 -11.01 1.22
C ASP A 79 0.03 -9.70 1.57
N GLU A 80 0.49 -8.57 1.01
CA GLU A 80 -0.17 -7.29 1.17
C GLU A 80 -1.58 -7.25 0.56
N ASN A 81 -1.77 -7.90 -0.60
CA ASN A 81 -3.09 -8.02 -1.22
C ASN A 81 -4.08 -8.76 -0.32
N GLU A 82 -3.68 -9.87 0.29
CA GLU A 82 -4.51 -10.62 1.21
C GLU A 82 -4.78 -9.83 2.51
N MET A 83 -3.79 -9.09 3.01
CA MET A 83 -4.00 -8.18 4.15
C MET A 83 -4.99 -7.06 3.82
N LEU A 84 -4.94 -6.47 2.62
CA LEU A 84 -5.91 -5.45 2.20
C LEU A 84 -7.34 -6.01 2.18
N LYS A 85 -7.54 -7.21 1.61
CA LYS A 85 -8.83 -7.91 1.64
C LYS A 85 -9.32 -8.14 3.06
N ALA A 86 -8.45 -8.61 3.96
CA ALA A 86 -8.81 -8.89 5.35
C ALA A 86 -9.10 -7.63 6.19
N LEU A 87 -8.49 -6.49 5.85
CA LEU A 87 -8.69 -5.22 6.54
C LEU A 87 -9.81 -4.36 5.93
N ALA A 88 -10.38 -4.78 4.80
CA ALA A 88 -11.51 -4.10 4.18
C ALA A 88 -12.72 -4.07 5.13
N LEU A 89 -13.30 -2.89 5.29
CA LEU A 89 -14.50 -2.66 6.08
C LEU A 89 -15.72 -2.49 5.16
N PRO A 90 -16.95 -2.66 5.69
CA PRO A 90 -18.14 -2.30 4.95
C PRO A 90 -18.07 -0.86 4.43
N GLY A 91 -18.31 -0.68 3.13
CA GLY A 91 -18.19 0.61 2.45
C GLY A 91 -16.85 0.86 1.77
N ASP A 92 -15.78 0.11 2.10
CA ASP A 92 -14.54 0.14 1.32
C ASP A 92 -14.75 -0.51 -0.05
N THR A 93 -13.98 -0.03 -1.03
CA THR A 93 -14.03 -0.53 -2.40
C THR A 93 -12.69 -1.17 -2.75
N LEU A 94 -12.70 -2.45 -3.13
CA LEU A 94 -11.54 -3.18 -3.59
C LEU A 94 -11.47 -3.18 -5.13
N PHE A 95 -10.26 -3.13 -5.67
CA PHE A 95 -10.00 -3.18 -7.11
C PHE A 95 -9.02 -4.29 -7.43
N GLU A 96 -9.32 -5.05 -8.49
CA GLU A 96 -8.45 -6.09 -9.03
C GLU A 96 -8.55 -6.09 -10.57
N THR A 97 -7.45 -6.33 -11.25
CA THR A 97 -7.45 -6.40 -12.72
C THR A 97 -8.06 -7.72 -13.19
N LYS A 98 -8.93 -7.67 -14.20
CA LYS A 98 -9.64 -8.85 -14.73
C LYS A 98 -8.76 -9.70 -15.64
N ASP A 99 -7.97 -9.04 -16.49
CA ASP A 99 -7.30 -9.67 -17.63
C ASP A 99 -5.79 -9.84 -17.44
N HIS A 100 -5.24 -9.32 -16.33
CA HIS A 100 -3.81 -9.35 -16.05
C HIS A 100 -3.55 -9.74 -14.60
N MET A 101 -2.31 -10.14 -14.28
CA MET A 101 -1.87 -10.21 -12.89
C MET A 101 -1.59 -8.80 -12.38
N GLY A 102 -1.98 -8.51 -11.14
CA GLY A 102 -1.77 -7.18 -10.58
C GLY A 102 -2.05 -7.10 -9.08
N PRO A 103 -1.84 -5.91 -8.50
CA PRO A 103 -2.12 -5.68 -7.10
C PRO A 103 -3.63 -5.61 -6.86
N ILE A 104 -4.01 -5.91 -5.62
CA ILE A 104 -5.29 -5.47 -5.09
C ILE A 104 -5.09 -4.10 -4.46
N SER A 105 -6.06 -3.23 -4.65
CA SER A 105 -6.10 -1.95 -3.97
C SER A 105 -7.39 -1.76 -3.20
N LEU A 106 -7.34 -0.94 -2.16
CA LEU A 106 -8.45 -0.59 -1.28
C LEU A 106 -8.64 0.92 -1.28
N LEU A 107 -9.82 1.36 -1.70
CA LEU A 107 -10.29 2.74 -1.57
C LEU A 107 -11.20 2.84 -0.34
N ARG A 108 -10.86 3.75 0.56
CA ARG A 108 -11.65 4.11 1.75
C ARG A 108 -12.02 5.58 1.69
N GLY A 109 -13.31 5.89 1.78
CA GLY A 109 -13.83 7.28 1.70
C GLY A 109 -14.86 7.44 0.59
N ASP A 110 -14.82 8.57 -0.11
CA ASP A 110 -15.76 8.88 -1.20
C ASP A 110 -15.49 8.01 -2.43
N ASP A 111 -16.50 7.25 -2.84
CA ASP A 111 -16.51 6.37 -4.00
C ASP A 111 -17.22 7.00 -5.21
N SER A 112 -17.15 8.34 -5.33
CA SER A 112 -17.57 9.04 -6.54
C SER A 112 -16.94 8.45 -7.80
N GLN A 113 -17.64 8.57 -8.94
CA GLN A 113 -17.20 8.02 -10.23
C GLN A 113 -15.78 8.46 -10.61
N ASN A 114 -15.38 9.68 -10.24
CA ASN A 114 -14.03 10.17 -10.44
C ASN A 114 -13.00 9.41 -9.60
N ASN A 115 -13.27 9.20 -8.30
CA ASN A 115 -12.37 8.46 -7.41
C ASN A 115 -12.28 6.98 -7.76
N LEU A 116 -13.38 6.36 -8.17
CA LEU A 116 -13.39 4.99 -8.70
C LEU A 116 -12.53 4.89 -9.96
N LYS A 117 -12.67 5.85 -10.89
CA LYS A 117 -11.90 5.86 -12.13
C LYS A 117 -10.41 6.04 -11.87
N VAL A 118 -10.02 7.03 -11.08
CA VAL A 118 -8.61 7.28 -10.74
C VAL A 118 -8.01 6.09 -10.00
N SER A 119 -8.75 5.49 -9.06
CA SER A 119 -8.30 4.27 -8.36
C SER A 119 -8.07 3.10 -9.31
N SER A 120 -8.97 2.91 -10.25
CA SER A 120 -8.89 1.86 -11.27
C SER A 120 -7.67 2.05 -12.15
N ASP A 121 -7.45 3.27 -12.65
CA ASP A 121 -6.31 3.58 -13.51
C ASP A 121 -4.97 3.43 -12.77
N ILE A 122 -4.88 3.88 -11.51
CA ILE A 122 -3.68 3.69 -10.68
C ILE A 122 -3.41 2.20 -10.45
N THR A 123 -4.43 1.44 -10.09
CA THR A 123 -4.28 0.01 -9.79
C THR A 123 -3.86 -0.76 -11.05
N PHE A 124 -4.51 -0.48 -12.18
CA PHE A 124 -4.17 -1.05 -13.47
C PHE A 124 -2.74 -0.71 -13.90
N ARG A 125 -2.27 0.53 -13.66
CA ARG A 125 -0.90 0.95 -13.98
C ARG A 125 0.17 0.15 -13.23
N TYR A 126 -0.15 -0.36 -12.03
CA TYR A 126 0.73 -1.20 -11.23
C TYR A 126 0.58 -2.71 -11.52
N SER A 127 -0.30 -3.09 -12.44
CA SER A 127 -0.42 -4.47 -12.92
C SER A 127 0.66 -4.81 -13.96
N ASP A 128 0.69 -6.07 -14.39
CA ASP A 128 1.55 -6.56 -15.46
C ASP A 128 1.03 -6.21 -16.87
N ALA A 129 -0.04 -5.40 -16.96
CA ALA A 129 -0.54 -4.91 -18.24
C ALA A 129 0.52 -4.07 -18.99
N PRO A 130 0.59 -4.16 -20.33
CA PRO A 130 1.50 -3.35 -21.13
C PRO A 130 1.29 -1.85 -20.87
N LYS A 131 2.39 -1.09 -20.78
CA LYS A 131 2.28 0.37 -20.58
C LYS A 131 1.49 1.00 -21.74
N GLY A 132 0.51 1.84 -21.40
CA GLY A 132 -0.34 2.49 -22.40
C GLY A 132 -1.54 1.66 -22.86
N SER A 133 -1.71 0.43 -22.36
CA SER A 133 -2.92 -0.34 -22.63
C SER A 133 -4.11 0.17 -21.82
N THR A 134 -5.28 -0.32 -22.20
CA THR A 134 -6.52 -0.20 -21.44
C THR A 134 -6.96 -1.61 -21.06
N GLY A 135 -7.77 -1.72 -20.02
CA GLY A 135 -8.28 -3.01 -19.57
C GLY A 135 -9.51 -2.85 -18.69
N THR A 136 -9.98 -3.97 -18.16
CA THR A 136 -11.14 -4.00 -17.27
C THR A 136 -10.68 -4.28 -15.84
N MET A 137 -11.19 -3.47 -14.90
CA MET A 137 -11.01 -3.69 -13.48
C MET A 137 -12.30 -4.25 -12.88
N MET A 138 -12.15 -5.26 -12.05
CA MET A 138 -13.20 -5.73 -11.15
C MET A 138 -13.21 -4.82 -9.92
N ILE A 139 -14.37 -4.28 -9.60
CA ILE A 139 -14.64 -3.57 -8.36
C ILE A 139 -15.46 -4.48 -7.46
N GLN A 140 -15.04 -4.63 -6.21
CA GLN A 140 -15.84 -5.26 -5.16
C GLN A 140 -16.15 -4.22 -4.08
N LYS A 141 -17.44 -4.04 -3.77
CA LYS A 141 -17.91 -3.24 -2.63
C LYS A 141 -18.94 -4.04 -1.85
N ASN A 142 -18.64 -4.31 -0.59
CA ASN A 142 -19.39 -5.28 0.21
C ASN A 142 -19.50 -6.62 -0.55
N ASP A 143 -20.71 -7.13 -0.79
CA ASP A 143 -20.97 -8.35 -1.55
C ASP A 143 -21.23 -8.11 -3.05
N THR A 144 -21.19 -6.84 -3.50
CA THR A 144 -21.48 -6.48 -4.89
C THR A 144 -20.20 -6.41 -5.71
N HIS A 145 -20.24 -6.99 -6.91
CA HIS A 145 -19.17 -6.94 -7.89
C HIS A 145 -19.62 -6.16 -9.13
N SER A 146 -18.76 -5.31 -9.67
CA SER A 146 -18.99 -4.58 -10.91
C SER A 146 -17.71 -4.45 -11.71
N GLU A 147 -17.84 -4.03 -12.97
CA GLU A 147 -16.72 -3.84 -13.88
C GLU A 147 -16.60 -2.36 -14.25
N ILE A 148 -15.38 -1.86 -14.33
CA ILE A 148 -15.08 -0.51 -14.79
C ILE A 148 -13.89 -0.54 -15.76
N PRO A 149 -13.91 0.25 -16.84
CA PRO A 149 -12.74 0.40 -17.69
C PRO A 149 -11.63 1.16 -16.96
N ALA A 150 -10.42 0.63 -17.03
CA ALA A 150 -9.19 1.31 -16.62
C ALA A 150 -8.37 1.70 -17.85
N GLY A 151 -7.85 2.92 -17.81
CA GLY A 151 -7.02 3.50 -18.85
C GLY A 151 -5.57 3.67 -18.41
N ALA A 152 -4.75 4.08 -19.36
CA ALA A 152 -3.39 4.50 -19.09
C ALA A 152 -3.38 5.86 -18.38
N ILE A 153 -2.93 5.88 -17.13
CA ILE A 153 -2.63 7.12 -16.40
C ILE A 153 -1.14 7.44 -16.46
N SER A 154 -0.80 8.71 -16.66
CA SER A 154 0.60 9.15 -16.64
C SER A 154 1.13 9.22 -15.21
N GLU A 155 2.44 9.04 -15.03
CA GLU A 155 3.05 9.12 -13.70
C GLU A 155 2.87 10.49 -13.03
N GLN A 156 2.88 11.57 -13.83
CA GLN A 156 2.69 12.92 -13.31
C GLN A 156 1.29 13.11 -12.73
N ASP A 157 0.28 12.45 -13.30
CA ASP A 157 -1.12 12.64 -12.92
C ASP A 157 -1.46 12.00 -11.57
N TYR A 158 -0.84 10.87 -11.24
CA TYR A 158 -1.16 10.16 -10.00
C TYR A 158 -0.15 10.38 -8.87
N LEU A 159 1.12 10.67 -9.19
CA LEU A 159 2.15 10.89 -8.16
C LEU A 159 1.86 12.10 -7.28
N LYS A 160 1.08 13.08 -7.77
CA LYS A 160 0.60 14.21 -6.97
C LYS A 160 -0.22 13.81 -5.75
N PHE A 161 -0.82 12.61 -5.77
CA PHE A 161 -1.60 12.07 -4.66
C PHE A 161 -0.78 11.22 -3.70
N MET A 162 0.46 10.86 -4.04
CA MET A 162 1.26 9.91 -3.27
C MET A 162 1.69 10.50 -1.92
N ILE A 163 1.62 9.66 -0.88
CA ILE A 163 2.02 9.97 0.51
C ILE A 163 3.30 9.19 0.89
#